data_AF-A0A7S3D5P0-F1
#
_entry.id   AF-A0A7S3D5P0-F1
#
_cell.length_a   1.000
_cell.length_b   1.000
_cell.length_c   1.000
_cell.angle_alpha   90.00
_cell.angle_beta   90.00
_cell.angle_gamma   90.00
#
_symmetry.space_group_name_H-M   'P 1'
#
loop_
_entity.id
_entity.type
_entity.pdbx_description
1 polymer ?
#
loop_
_entity_poly.entity_id
_entity_poly.type
_entity_poly.pdbx_seq_one_letter_code
_entity_poly.pdbx_strand_id
1 'polypeptide(L)'
;VYQTCAEFSYFQTTDSSEQPFSKFLPLQYYYAQCDAAYGTNPIMRPRIDQTNAIYGGKRYRGTRTHFSNGSIDPWHALGITSASDLPSSNSVTFIQGTAHCADLYGPTASDSAALVSARATQASILHEWLESFDP
;
A
#
# COMPACT_ATOMS: atom_id res chain seq x y z
N VAL A 1 -5.10 -0.35 15.00
CA VAL A 1 -5.40 1.03 15.46
C VAL A 1 -4.18 1.67 16.09
N TYR A 2 -3.55 1.06 17.10
CA TYR A 2 -2.32 1.58 17.73
C TYR A 2 -1.25 2.08 16.74
N GLN A 3 -0.81 1.23 15.79
CA GLN A 3 0.21 1.63 14.81
C GLN A 3 -0.27 2.74 13.86
N THR A 4 -1.56 2.79 13.55
CA THR A 4 -2.14 3.91 12.79
C THR A 4 -1.99 5.23 13.55
N CYS A 5 -2.20 5.20 14.88
CA CYS A 5 -2.04 6.35 15.76
C CYS A 5 -0.58 6.73 16.05
N ALA A 6 0.35 5.77 16.07
CA ALA A 6 1.73 6.00 16.47
C ALA A 6 2.73 6.11 15.31
N GLU A 7 2.44 5.50 14.15
CA GLU A 7 3.41 5.30 13.07
C GLU A 7 2.90 5.75 11.70
N PHE A 8 1.78 5.19 11.24
CA PHE A 8 1.45 5.22 9.80
C PHE A 8 0.43 6.29 9.37
N SER A 9 -0.49 6.71 10.24
CA SER A 9 -1.48 7.76 9.96
C SER A 9 -2.37 7.60 8.73
N TYR A 10 -2.66 6.37 8.25
CA TYR A 10 -3.45 6.14 7.05
C TYR A 10 -4.97 6.40 7.23
N PHE A 11 -5.36 7.53 7.83
CA PHE A 11 -6.75 7.86 8.10
C PHE A 11 -7.54 8.24 6.84
N GLN A 12 -8.75 7.69 6.69
CA GLN A 12 -9.68 8.07 5.62
C GLN A 12 -10.42 9.35 6.02
N THR A 13 -9.76 10.50 5.82
CA THR A 13 -10.33 11.81 6.20
C THR A 13 -11.32 12.33 5.16
N THR A 14 -12.20 13.24 5.59
CA THR A 14 -13.07 14.02 4.68
C THR A 14 -12.65 15.49 4.61
N ASP A 15 -11.36 15.78 4.84
CA ASP A 15 -10.80 17.13 4.80
C ASP A 15 -10.74 17.71 3.36
N SER A 16 -10.63 16.85 2.36
CA SER A 16 -10.62 17.25 0.93
C SER A 16 -12.00 17.74 0.46
N SER A 17 -12.00 18.70 -0.48
CA SER A 17 -13.20 19.05 -1.27
C SER A 17 -13.52 18.03 -2.37
N GLU A 18 -12.52 17.25 -2.79
CA GLU A 18 -12.58 16.31 -3.92
C GLU A 18 -13.05 14.92 -3.46
N GLN A 19 -14.17 14.86 -2.75
CA GLN A 19 -14.75 13.61 -2.27
C GLN A 19 -16.27 13.76 -2.04
N PRO A 20 -17.06 12.68 -2.19
CA PRO A 20 -18.52 12.76 -2.22
C PRO A 20 -19.20 12.77 -0.84
N PHE A 21 -18.45 12.57 0.24
CA PHE A 21 -18.94 12.48 1.61
C PHE A 21 -19.01 13.85 2.31
N SER A 22 -19.82 13.91 3.36
CA SER A 22 -19.88 15.09 4.22
C SER A 22 -18.62 15.25 5.09
N LYS A 23 -18.30 16.48 5.49
CA LYS A 23 -17.08 16.85 6.24
C LYS A 23 -17.09 16.46 7.73
N PHE A 24 -17.65 15.29 8.06
CA PHE A 24 -17.82 14.83 9.45
C PHE A 24 -16.61 14.10 10.03
N LEU A 25 -15.62 13.71 9.21
CA LEU A 25 -14.47 12.90 9.62
C LEU A 25 -13.15 13.63 9.28
N PRO A 26 -12.89 14.83 9.84
CA PRO A 26 -11.61 15.50 9.65
C PRO A 26 -10.48 14.73 10.35
N LEU A 27 -9.23 14.99 10.00
CA LEU A 27 -8.06 14.37 10.63
C LEU A 27 -8.09 14.47 12.17
N GLN A 28 -8.57 15.59 12.70
CA GLN A 28 -8.68 15.81 14.15
C GLN A 28 -9.63 14.83 14.85
N TYR A 29 -10.66 14.35 14.16
CA TYR A 29 -11.55 13.32 14.69
C TYR A 29 -10.76 12.02 14.97
N TYR A 30 -9.84 11.65 14.09
CA TYR A 30 -9.01 10.46 14.28
C TYR A 30 -7.97 10.65 15.39
N TYR A 31 -7.36 11.83 15.51
CA TYR A 31 -6.46 12.13 16.63
C TYR A 31 -7.18 12.10 17.98
N ALA A 32 -8.40 12.62 18.06
CA ALA A 32 -9.21 12.53 19.27
C ALA A 32 -9.53 11.07 19.64
N GLN A 33 -9.81 10.21 18.66
CA GLN A 33 -9.98 8.77 18.91
C GLN A 33 -8.69 8.10 19.42
N CYS A 34 -7.54 8.46 18.85
CA CYS A 34 -6.24 7.96 19.32
C CYS A 34 -5.99 8.37 20.78
N ASP A 35 -6.28 9.63 21.14
CA ASP A 35 -6.15 10.12 22.51
C ASP A 35 -7.11 9.41 23.48
N ALA A 36 -8.35 9.21 23.07
CA ALA A 36 -9.35 8.52 23.89
C ALA A 36 -8.96 7.05 24.14
N ALA A 37 -8.38 6.38 23.14
CA ALA A 37 -7.99 4.98 23.25
C ALA A 37 -6.66 4.76 23.99
N TYR A 38 -5.70 5.66 23.84
CA TYR A 38 -4.30 5.43 24.23
C TYR A 38 -3.68 6.53 25.09
N GLY A 39 -4.45 7.58 25.42
CA GLY A 39 -3.98 8.76 26.14
C GLY A 39 -3.27 9.77 25.25
N THR A 40 -3.09 10.98 25.77
CA THR A 40 -2.52 12.15 25.06
C THR A 40 -0.99 12.17 25.01
N ASN A 41 -0.35 11.00 25.09
CA ASN A 41 1.11 10.90 25.04
C ASN A 41 1.62 11.31 23.63
N PRO A 42 2.68 12.13 23.51
CA PRO A 42 3.31 12.45 22.22
C PRO A 42 3.67 11.22 21.35
N ILE A 43 3.90 10.05 21.95
CA ILE A 43 4.15 8.79 21.24
C ILE A 43 2.91 8.32 20.46
N MET A 44 1.70 8.72 20.87
CA MET A 44 0.42 8.41 20.21
C MET A 44 0.03 9.45 19.15
N ARG A 45 1.01 10.17 18.62
CA ARG A 45 0.89 10.95 17.40
C ARG A 45 1.68 10.27 16.29
N PRO A 46 1.14 10.18 15.06
CA PRO A 46 1.80 9.42 14.02
C PRO A 46 3.14 10.03 13.61
N ARG A 47 4.21 9.24 13.68
CA ARG A 47 5.56 9.65 13.27
C ARG A 47 5.84 9.30 11.81
N ILE A 48 5.05 9.87 10.90
CA ILE A 48 5.05 9.53 9.47
C ILE A 48 6.44 9.73 8.84
N ASP A 49 7.12 10.83 9.16
CA ASP A 49 8.47 11.11 8.63
C ASP A 49 9.49 10.08 9.10
N GLN A 50 9.40 9.65 10.36
CA GLN A 50 10.27 8.60 10.89
C GLN A 50 9.98 7.26 10.21
N THR A 51 8.70 6.89 10.09
CA THR A 51 8.27 5.68 9.40
C THR A 51 8.78 5.67 7.95
N ASN A 52 8.62 6.78 7.23
CA ASN A 52 9.10 6.91 5.85
C ASN A 52 10.63 6.92 5.76
N ALA A 53 11.34 7.48 6.73
CA ALA A 53 12.80 7.43 6.78
C ALA A 53 13.32 6.00 6.99
N ILE A 54 12.61 5.18 7.77
CA ILE A 54 12.96 3.78 8.03
C ILE A 54 12.64 2.91 6.79
N TYR A 55 11.43 3.01 6.24
CA TYR A 55 10.94 2.09 5.21
C TYR A 55 11.10 2.60 3.77
N GLY A 56 11.43 3.87 3.57
CA GLY A 56 11.66 4.49 2.27
C GLY A 56 10.42 5.08 1.58
N GLY A 57 9.21 4.91 2.14
CA GLY A 57 7.97 5.40 1.54
C GLY A 57 7.82 4.95 0.08
N LYS A 58 7.52 5.89 -0.83
CA LYS A 58 7.47 5.60 -2.29
C LYS A 58 8.83 5.43 -2.96
N ARG A 59 9.93 5.71 -2.24
CA ARG A 59 11.33 5.55 -2.71
C ARG A 59 11.97 4.34 -2.02
N TYR A 60 11.30 3.21 -2.09
CA TYR A 60 11.76 1.97 -1.48
C TYR A 60 13.17 1.58 -1.96
N ARG A 61 14.05 1.19 -1.03
CA ARG A 61 15.47 0.91 -1.28
C ARG A 61 15.87 -0.55 -1.12
N GLY A 62 14.95 -1.42 -0.71
CA GLY A 62 15.21 -2.86 -0.70
C GLY A 62 15.30 -3.44 -2.11
N THR A 63 15.57 -4.73 -2.20
CA THR A 63 15.79 -5.45 -3.47
C THR A 63 14.87 -6.66 -3.57
N ARG A 64 14.67 -7.18 -4.79
CA ARG A 64 13.84 -8.37 -5.05
C ARG A 64 12.45 -8.26 -4.41
N THR A 65 11.82 -7.11 -4.63
CA THR A 65 10.45 -6.86 -4.19
C THR A 65 9.56 -6.55 -5.39
N HIS A 66 8.42 -7.21 -5.45
CA HIS A 66 7.41 -7.00 -6.48
C HIS A 66 6.20 -6.29 -5.85
N PHE A 67 5.85 -5.12 -6.37
CA PHE A 67 4.70 -4.35 -5.90
C PHE A 67 3.52 -4.52 -6.86
N SER A 68 2.46 -5.17 -6.42
CA SER A 68 1.19 -5.24 -7.16
C SER A 68 0.15 -4.31 -6.54
N ASN A 69 -0.59 -3.61 -7.39
CA ASN A 69 -1.71 -2.76 -6.98
C ASN A 69 -2.84 -2.84 -8.01
N GLY A 70 -4.08 -2.84 -7.54
CA GLY A 70 -5.27 -2.78 -8.41
C GLY A 70 -5.70 -1.34 -8.70
N SER A 71 -6.17 -1.06 -9.92
CA SER A 71 -6.54 0.33 -10.28
C SER A 71 -7.84 0.83 -9.65
N ILE A 72 -8.69 -0.06 -9.13
CA ILE A 72 -9.92 0.29 -8.40
C ILE A 72 -9.66 0.37 -6.89
N ASP A 73 -8.60 -0.28 -6.40
CA ASP A 73 -8.27 -0.30 -4.97
C ASP A 73 -7.81 1.09 -4.50
N PRO A 74 -8.54 1.80 -3.62
CA PRO A 74 -8.12 3.13 -3.16
C PRO A 74 -6.76 3.11 -2.45
N TRP A 75 -6.32 1.96 -1.92
CA TRP A 75 -5.02 1.83 -1.28
C TRP A 75 -3.84 1.99 -2.23
N HIS A 76 -4.02 1.83 -3.55
CA HIS A 76 -2.95 2.05 -4.52
C HIS A 76 -2.37 3.47 -4.45
N ALA A 77 -3.15 4.45 -3.97
CA ALA A 77 -2.69 5.82 -3.77
C ALA A 77 -1.51 5.91 -2.77
N LEU A 78 -1.49 5.04 -1.76
CA LEU A 78 -0.41 4.94 -0.77
C LEU A 78 0.70 3.97 -1.19
N GLY A 79 0.45 3.14 -2.21
CA GLY A 79 1.39 2.17 -2.73
C GLY A 79 2.38 2.71 -3.77
N ILE A 80 3.19 1.79 -4.29
CA ILE A 80 4.11 1.99 -5.42
C ILE A 80 3.43 1.45 -6.68
N THR A 81 3.13 2.35 -7.61
CA THR A 81 2.41 2.04 -8.88
C THR A 81 3.26 2.29 -10.13
N SER A 82 4.51 2.73 -9.95
CA SER A 82 5.50 2.93 -11.02
C SER A 82 6.88 2.48 -10.53
N ALA A 83 7.69 1.93 -11.45
CA ALA A 83 9.06 1.52 -11.17
C ALA A 83 10.09 2.65 -11.33
N SER A 84 9.67 3.86 -11.74
CA SER A 84 10.56 4.99 -12.09
C SER A 84 11.59 5.36 -11.01
N ASP A 85 11.24 5.20 -9.73
CA ASP A 85 12.05 5.61 -8.59
C ASP A 85 12.60 4.42 -7.77
N LEU A 86 12.53 3.21 -8.33
CA LEU A 86 12.94 1.97 -7.65
C LEU A 86 14.30 1.46 -8.16
N PRO A 87 15.06 0.76 -7.29
CA PRO A 87 16.15 -0.10 -7.75
C PRO A 87 15.70 -1.10 -8.84
N SER A 88 16.56 -1.39 -9.81
CA SER A 88 16.26 -2.27 -10.96
C SER A 88 15.91 -3.71 -10.57
N SER A 89 16.29 -4.15 -9.37
CA SER A 89 15.93 -5.46 -8.83
C SER A 89 14.47 -5.56 -8.36
N ASN A 90 13.73 -4.45 -8.38
CA ASN A 90 12.32 -4.40 -8.01
C ASN A 90 11.44 -4.24 -9.23
N SER A 91 10.21 -4.68 -9.13
CA SER A 91 9.24 -4.61 -10.23
C SER A 91 7.87 -4.20 -9.72
N VAL A 92 7.03 -3.71 -10.63
CA VAL A 92 5.70 -3.21 -10.32
C VAL A 92 4.70 -3.73 -11.34
N THR A 93 3.54 -4.16 -10.89
CA THR A 93 2.40 -4.47 -11.75
C THR A 93 1.17 -3.70 -11.27
N PHE A 94 0.69 -2.77 -12.10
CA PHE A 94 -0.55 -2.04 -11.84
C PHE A 94 -1.70 -2.66 -12.64
N ILE A 95 -2.55 -3.41 -11.94
CA ILE A 95 -3.53 -4.33 -12.51
C ILE A 95 -4.85 -3.59 -12.77
N GLN A 96 -5.15 -3.37 -14.05
CA GLN A 96 -6.35 -2.64 -14.44
C GLN A 96 -7.64 -3.40 -14.11
N GLY A 97 -8.61 -2.70 -13.52
CA GLY A 97 -9.95 -3.22 -13.26
C GLY A 97 -10.04 -4.13 -12.04
N THR A 98 -9.04 -4.12 -11.17
CA THR A 98 -9.02 -4.94 -9.96
C THR A 98 -9.03 -4.11 -8.69
N ALA A 99 -9.66 -4.66 -7.65
CA ALA A 99 -9.73 -4.08 -6.32
C ALA A 99 -8.64 -4.70 -5.42
N HIS A 100 -8.84 -4.57 -4.10
CA HIS A 100 -7.84 -4.87 -3.10
C HIS A 100 -7.32 -6.32 -3.19
N CYS A 101 -6.02 -6.45 -3.47
CA CYS A 101 -5.28 -7.71 -3.51
C CYS A 101 -5.93 -8.83 -4.34
N ALA A 102 -6.59 -8.46 -5.45
CA ALA A 102 -7.32 -9.42 -6.29
C ALA A 102 -6.43 -10.59 -6.79
N ASP A 103 -5.17 -10.29 -7.05
CA ASP A 103 -4.12 -11.20 -7.48
C ASP A 103 -3.80 -12.32 -6.47
N LEU A 104 -4.05 -12.10 -5.17
CA LEU A 104 -3.80 -13.09 -4.13
C LEU A 104 -4.91 -14.13 -3.96
N TYR A 105 -6.10 -13.89 -4.51
CA TYR A 105 -7.17 -14.90 -4.50
C TYR A 105 -6.92 -16.02 -5.51
N GLY A 106 -7.52 -17.18 -5.26
CA GLY A 106 -7.47 -18.30 -6.20
C GLY A 106 -8.07 -17.95 -7.56
N PRO A 107 -7.55 -18.54 -8.66
CA PRO A 107 -8.03 -18.23 -10.00
C PRO A 107 -9.47 -18.70 -10.23
N THR A 108 -10.23 -17.91 -10.98
CA THR A 108 -11.61 -18.21 -11.38
C THR A 108 -11.79 -18.08 -12.90
N ALA A 109 -12.78 -18.76 -13.45
CA ALA A 109 -13.11 -18.63 -14.88
C ALA A 109 -13.60 -17.22 -15.26
N SER A 110 -14.02 -16.41 -14.28
CA SER A 110 -14.46 -15.02 -14.46
C SER A 110 -13.34 -13.98 -14.33
N ASP A 111 -12.10 -14.41 -14.08
CA ASP A 111 -10.99 -13.47 -13.91
C ASP A 111 -10.71 -12.69 -15.19
N SER A 112 -10.43 -11.39 -15.03
CA SER A 112 -10.07 -10.56 -16.17
C SER A 112 -8.72 -10.98 -16.76
N ALA A 113 -8.52 -10.74 -18.05
CA ALA A 113 -7.24 -11.00 -18.70
C ALA A 113 -6.08 -10.25 -18.03
N ALA A 114 -6.32 -9.04 -17.51
CA ALA A 114 -5.33 -8.27 -16.77
C ALA A 114 -4.90 -8.97 -15.47
N LEU A 115 -5.85 -9.54 -14.73
CA LEU A 115 -5.59 -10.29 -13.50
C LEU A 115 -4.82 -11.58 -13.77
N VAL A 116 -5.23 -12.33 -14.81
CA VAL A 116 -4.53 -13.55 -15.24
C VAL A 116 -3.07 -13.25 -15.63
N SER A 117 -2.86 -12.20 -16.43
CA SER A 117 -1.53 -11.75 -16.86
C SER A 117 -0.67 -11.30 -15.68
N ALA A 118 -1.25 -10.59 -14.71
CA ALA A 118 -0.54 -10.16 -13.50
C ALA A 118 -0.02 -11.34 -12.69
N ARG A 119 -0.86 -12.37 -12.44
CA ARG A 119 -0.43 -13.58 -11.71
C ARG A 119 0.66 -14.35 -12.46
N ALA A 120 0.55 -14.44 -13.78
CA ALA A 120 1.60 -15.07 -14.60
C ALA A 120 2.93 -14.30 -14.49
N THR A 121 2.89 -12.98 -14.52
CA THR A 121 4.07 -12.11 -14.34
C THR A 121 4.70 -12.32 -12.96
N GLN A 122 3.88 -12.34 -11.90
CA GLN A 122 4.34 -12.58 -10.53
C GLN A 122 5.00 -13.95 -10.37
N ALA A 123 4.38 -15.01 -10.92
CA ALA A 123 4.93 -16.35 -10.90
C ALA A 123 6.29 -16.42 -11.63
N SER A 124 6.41 -15.75 -12.78
CA SER A 124 7.66 -15.66 -13.54
C SER A 124 8.78 -14.98 -12.73
N ILE A 125 8.48 -13.87 -12.06
CA ILE A 125 9.45 -13.14 -11.23
C ILE A 125 9.91 -13.99 -10.04
N LEU A 126 8.97 -14.65 -9.36
CA LEU A 126 9.30 -15.54 -8.24
C LEU A 126 10.17 -16.70 -8.70
N HIS A 127 9.88 -17.28 -9.86
CA HIS A 127 10.68 -18.34 -10.45
C HIS A 127 12.12 -17.88 -10.73
N GLU A 128 12.30 -16.73 -11.37
CA GLU A 128 13.63 -16.14 -11.62
C GLU A 128 14.42 -15.92 -10.32
N TRP A 129 13.75 -15.45 -9.26
CA TRP A 129 14.41 -15.26 -7.96
C TRP A 129 14.83 -16.57 -7.30
N LEU A 130 14.02 -17.62 -7.45
CA LEU A 130 14.36 -18.95 -6.92
C LEU A 130 15.52 -19.59 -7.70
N GLU A 131 15.55 -19.44 -9.02
CA GLU A 131 16.65 -19.97 -9.84
C GLU A 131 17.98 -19.22 -9.62
N SER A 132 17.90 -17.91 -9.38
CA SER A 132 19.08 -17.07 -9.10
C SER A 132 19.50 -17.05 -7.63
N PHE A 133 18.87 -17.88 -6.78
CA PHE A 133 19.23 -17.99 -5.38
C PHE A 133 20.46 -18.88 -5.20
N ASP A 134 21.56 -18.27 -4.76
CA ASP A 134 22.78 -18.96 -4.34
C ASP A 134 22.91 -18.82 -2.81
N PRO A 135 22.73 -19.90 -2.03
CA PRO A 135 22.61 -19.88 -0.57
C PRO A 135 23.87 -19.46 0.20
#